data_AF-A0A821CFH5-F1
#
_entry.id   AF-A0A821CFH5-F1
#
_cell.length_a   1.000
_cell.length_b   1.000
_cell.length_c   1.000
_cell.angle_alpha   90.00
_cell.angle_beta   90.00
_cell.angle_gamma   90.00
#
_symmetry.space_group_name_H-M   'P 1'
#
loop_
_entity.id
_entity.type
_entity.pdbx_description
1 polymer ?
#
loop_
_entity_poly.entity_id
_entity_poly.type
_entity_poly.pdbx_seq_one_letter_code
_entity_poly.pdbx_strand_id
1 'polypeptide(L)'
;MKRILNFNQLSNFVMIKNFVTNLELGCYIGYNPLEIYIDLQTKLIDALRIFQSIRISALPVVDSDKRLRDIYSKFDIMHLAATRTYANLDVPLCDILDSIHDHNTYQLITCKTTDHLFKLMDKFVTREVHRMIIVDDNQHIIGILSISDLMRFLVSTFDKMSRTSSNTSTSTSNGPVFECESMDT
;
A
#
# COMPACT_ATOMS: atom_id res chain seq x y z
N MET A 1 -28.32 14.33 1.48
CA MET A 1 -27.25 13.54 0.84
C MET A 1 -26.20 13.15 1.91
N LYS A 2 -26.55 12.30 2.88
CA LYS A 2 -25.67 11.87 3.99
C LYS A 2 -25.65 10.34 4.03
N ARG A 3 -24.69 9.71 3.34
CA ARG A 3 -24.29 8.30 3.55
C ARG A 3 -22.77 8.29 3.66
N ILE A 4 -22.28 8.90 4.73
CA ILE A 4 -20.89 8.79 5.15
C ILE A 4 -20.90 7.73 6.24
N LEU A 5 -20.32 6.57 5.89
CA LEU A 5 -19.77 5.51 6.75
C LEU A 5 -20.29 5.47 8.19
N ASN A 6 -21.07 4.44 8.50
CA ASN A 6 -21.53 4.17 9.86
C ASN A 6 -20.33 3.86 10.78
N PHE A 7 -20.18 4.62 11.86
CA PHE A 7 -18.99 4.63 12.74
C PHE A 7 -18.62 3.25 13.31
N ASN A 8 -19.61 2.37 13.51
CA ASN A 8 -19.42 0.99 14.00
C ASN A 8 -18.83 0.02 12.96
N GLN A 9 -18.90 0.33 11.65
CA GLN A 9 -18.24 -0.46 10.61
C GLN A 9 -16.74 -0.10 10.53
N LEU A 10 -16.39 1.12 10.93
CA LEU A 10 -15.01 1.64 10.89
C LEU A 10 -14.14 1.02 11.98
N SER A 11 -14.69 0.75 13.17
CA SER A 11 -13.95 0.17 14.30
C SER A 11 -13.38 -1.22 14.00
N ASN A 12 -14.10 -2.05 13.23
CA ASN A 12 -13.57 -3.34 12.75
C ASN A 12 -12.46 -3.18 11.72
N PHE A 13 -12.51 -2.12 10.91
CA PHE A 13 -11.52 -1.83 9.87
C PHE A 13 -10.19 -1.33 10.45
N VAL A 14 -10.26 -0.55 11.53
CA VAL A 14 -9.10 0.02 12.24
C VAL A 14 -8.19 -1.08 12.83
N MET A 15 -8.75 -2.24 13.20
CA MET A 15 -8.04 -3.31 13.89
C MET A 15 -7.42 -4.37 12.98
N ILE A 16 -7.60 -4.31 11.65
CA ILE A 16 -7.09 -5.35 10.74
C ILE A 16 -5.55 -5.39 10.81
N LYS A 17 -5.04 -6.51 11.35
CA LYS A 17 -3.62 -6.89 11.38
C LYS A 17 -3.28 -7.78 10.18
N ASN A 18 -2.00 -7.84 9.81
CA ASN A 18 -1.48 -8.67 8.72
C ASN A 18 -2.22 -8.42 7.39
N PHE A 19 -2.67 -7.18 7.21
CA PHE A 19 -3.54 -6.79 6.10
C PHE A 19 -2.76 -6.92 4.77
N VAL A 20 -1.44 -6.64 4.78
CA VAL A 20 -0.52 -6.86 3.64
C VAL A 20 -0.64 -8.31 3.14
N THR A 21 -0.27 -9.29 3.97
CA THR A 21 -0.24 -10.71 3.60
C THR A 21 -1.61 -11.32 3.35
N ASN A 22 -2.64 -10.91 4.11
CA ASN A 22 -3.97 -11.52 4.06
C ASN A 22 -4.86 -11.00 2.93
N LEU A 23 -4.50 -9.89 2.29
CA LEU A 23 -5.37 -9.16 1.36
C LEU A 23 -4.75 -8.96 -0.02
N GLU A 24 -3.61 -9.62 -0.30
CA GLU A 24 -2.87 -9.52 -1.57
C GLU A 24 -2.55 -8.06 -1.96
N LEU A 25 -2.31 -7.21 -0.95
CA LEU A 25 -2.14 -5.78 -1.18
C LEU A 25 -0.70 -5.42 -1.53
N GLY A 26 -0.52 -4.68 -2.62
CA GLY A 26 0.78 -4.23 -3.09
C GLY A 26 1.42 -5.20 -4.08
N CYS A 27 2.54 -4.77 -4.68
CA CYS A 27 3.35 -5.62 -5.54
C CYS A 27 4.49 -6.21 -4.70
N TYR A 28 4.45 -7.52 -4.49
CA TYR A 28 5.47 -8.24 -3.72
C TYR A 28 6.59 -8.74 -4.62
N ILE A 29 7.82 -8.51 -4.18
CA ILE A 29 9.02 -8.88 -4.93
C ILE A 29 9.16 -10.43 -5.05
N GLY A 30 8.59 -11.20 -4.12
CA GLY A 30 8.58 -12.67 -4.16
C GLY A 30 7.42 -13.33 -4.94
N TYR A 31 6.41 -12.57 -5.38
CA TYR A 31 5.23 -13.09 -6.10
C TYR A 31 5.08 -12.51 -7.51
N ASN A 32 5.87 -11.50 -7.88
CA ASN A 32 5.94 -10.93 -9.23
C ASN A 32 7.41 -10.87 -9.70
N PRO A 33 7.73 -11.30 -10.94
CA PRO A 33 9.09 -11.46 -11.44
C PRO A 33 9.83 -10.15 -11.79
N LEU A 34 9.35 -9.01 -11.30
CA LEU A 34 10.02 -7.72 -11.47
C LEU A 34 10.52 -7.28 -10.10
N GLU A 35 11.80 -7.52 -9.85
CA GLU A 35 12.54 -6.85 -8.78
C GLU A 35 12.60 -5.35 -9.10
N ILE A 36 11.58 -4.60 -8.67
CA ILE A 36 11.48 -3.16 -8.94
C ILE A 36 12.21 -2.41 -7.83
N TYR A 37 13.54 -2.48 -7.83
CA TYR A 37 14.41 -1.60 -7.05
C TYR A 37 15.70 -1.34 -7.84
N ILE A 38 16.42 -0.28 -7.48
CA ILE A 38 17.66 0.13 -8.15
C ILE A 38 18.76 0.39 -7.14
N ASP A 39 20.01 0.27 -7.57
CA ASP A 39 21.18 0.54 -6.73
C ASP A 39 21.50 2.04 -6.68
N LEU A 40 22.16 2.49 -5.62
CA LEU A 40 22.65 3.87 -5.45
C LEU A 40 23.53 4.38 -6.60
N GLN A 41 24.28 3.49 -7.23
CA GLN A 41 25.16 3.82 -8.35
C GLN A 41 24.42 3.83 -9.70
N THR A 42 23.12 3.50 -9.72
CA THR A 42 22.29 3.58 -10.93
C THR A 42 22.24 5.02 -11.41
N LYS A 43 22.53 5.23 -12.69
CA LYS A 43 22.51 6.57 -13.28
C LYS A 43 21.09 7.13 -13.33
N LEU A 44 20.96 8.44 -13.15
CA LEU A 44 19.68 9.14 -13.21
C LEU A 44 18.93 8.86 -14.53
N ILE A 45 19.64 8.87 -15.66
CA ILE A 45 19.05 8.55 -16.97
C ILE A 45 18.41 7.16 -17.01
N ASP A 46 19.03 6.16 -16.36
CA ASP A 46 18.52 4.79 -16.37
C ASP A 46 17.30 4.66 -15.45
N ALA A 47 17.29 5.34 -14.31
CA ALA A 47 16.11 5.43 -13.45
C ALA A 47 14.92 6.09 -14.18
N LEU A 48 15.17 7.17 -14.94
CA LEU A 48 14.14 7.83 -15.76
C LEU A 48 13.60 6.92 -16.88
N ARG A 49 14.48 6.14 -17.53
CA ARG A 49 14.08 5.12 -18.51
C ARG A 49 13.19 4.07 -17.89
N ILE A 50 13.50 3.62 -16.68
CA ILE A 50 12.65 2.68 -15.93
C ILE A 50 11.27 3.30 -15.69
N PHE A 51 11.17 4.55 -15.25
CA PHE A 51 9.88 5.25 -15.11
C PHE A 51 9.08 5.35 -16.41
N GLN A 52 9.75 5.43 -17.55
CA GLN A 52 9.13 5.46 -18.86
C GLN A 52 8.65 4.09 -19.31
N SER A 53 9.45 3.04 -19.07
CA SER A 53 9.18 1.67 -19.53
C SER A 53 8.17 0.95 -18.64
N ILE A 54 8.26 1.15 -17.33
CA ILE A 54 7.32 0.61 -16.34
C ILE A 54 6.55 1.78 -15.73
N ARG A 55 5.22 1.73 -15.81
CA ARG A 55 4.31 2.80 -15.34
C ARG A 55 4.21 2.84 -13.82
N ILE A 56 5.34 2.90 -13.14
CA ILE A 56 5.46 3.06 -11.70
C ILE A 56 5.57 4.54 -11.33
N SER A 57 5.31 4.88 -10.08
CA SER A 57 5.44 6.24 -9.54
C SER A 57 6.53 6.39 -8.48
N ALA A 58 7.16 5.29 -8.07
CA ALA A 58 8.37 5.31 -7.25
C ALA A 58 9.20 4.03 -7.42
N LEU A 59 10.51 4.19 -7.26
CA LEU A 59 11.57 3.20 -7.30
C LEU A 59 12.27 3.18 -5.93
N PRO A 60 12.18 2.07 -5.20
CA PRO A 60 13.06 1.84 -4.05
C PRO A 60 14.52 1.85 -4.49
N VAL A 61 15.37 2.49 -3.69
CA VAL A 61 16.82 2.56 -3.89
C VAL A 61 17.49 1.79 -2.76
N VAL A 62 18.35 0.84 -3.12
CA VAL A 62 19.01 -0.06 -2.16
C VAL A 62 20.52 0.15 -2.12
N ASP A 63 21.12 -0.23 -1.01
CA ASP A 63 22.57 -0.34 -0.87
C ASP A 63 23.13 -1.66 -1.45
N SER A 64 24.44 -1.86 -1.29
CA SER A 64 25.16 -3.06 -1.73
C SER A 64 24.64 -4.35 -1.10
N ASP A 65 24.09 -4.26 0.12
CA ASP A 65 23.53 -5.38 0.88
C ASP A 65 22.03 -5.59 0.57
N LYS A 66 21.50 -4.89 -0.44
CA LYS A 66 20.07 -4.92 -0.83
C LYS A 66 19.12 -4.42 0.25
N ARG A 67 19.63 -3.63 1.18
CA ARG A 67 18.80 -2.96 2.19
C ARG A 67 18.29 -1.66 1.61
N LEU A 68 17.05 -1.32 1.93
CA LEU A 68 16.42 -0.08 1.51
C LEU A 68 17.18 1.13 2.08
N ARG A 69 17.74 1.96 1.19
CA ARG A 69 18.36 3.24 1.54
C ARG A 69 17.39 4.39 1.34
N ASP A 70 16.73 4.43 0.19
CA ASP A 70 15.96 5.59 -0.25
C ASP A 70 14.78 5.21 -1.17
N ILE A 71 14.01 6.20 -1.60
CA ILE A 71 13.00 6.07 -2.63
C ILE A 71 13.15 7.21 -3.64
N TYR A 72 13.33 6.87 -4.91
CA TYR A 72 13.31 7.83 -6.01
C TYR A 72 11.94 7.80 -6.68
N SER A 73 11.26 8.94 -6.79
CA SER A 73 9.85 9.04 -7.14
C SER A 73 9.56 10.06 -8.24
N LYS A 74 8.34 10.03 -8.78
CA LYS A 74 7.89 11.08 -9.72
C LYS A 74 7.88 12.47 -9.08
N PHE A 75 7.71 12.56 -7.76
CA PHE A 75 7.81 13.83 -7.07
C PHE A 75 9.23 14.40 -7.18
N ASP A 76 10.25 13.54 -7.05
CA ASP A 76 11.66 13.91 -7.18
C ASP A 76 11.98 14.33 -8.61
N ILE A 77 11.42 13.66 -9.61
CA ILE A 77 11.51 14.08 -11.03
C ILE A 77 10.92 15.49 -11.21
N MET A 78 9.75 15.76 -10.63
CA MET A 78 9.14 17.10 -10.69
C MET A 78 10.01 18.14 -9.98
N HIS A 79 10.58 17.80 -8.83
CA HIS A 79 11.45 18.68 -8.07
C HIS A 79 12.73 19.02 -8.88
N LEU A 80 13.37 18.02 -9.48
CA LEU A 80 14.54 18.21 -10.36
C LEU A 80 14.21 19.08 -11.58
N ALA A 81 13.04 18.88 -12.19
CA ALA A 81 12.57 19.68 -13.30
C ALA A 81 12.34 21.15 -12.89
N ALA A 82 11.70 21.37 -11.73
CA ALA A 82 11.39 22.70 -11.21
C ALA A 82 12.65 23.49 -10.83
N THR A 83 13.64 22.82 -10.26
CA THR A 83 14.94 23.42 -9.87
C THR A 83 15.92 23.55 -11.04
N ARG A 84 15.59 22.98 -12.21
CA ARG A 84 16.43 22.95 -13.43
C ARG A 84 17.78 22.24 -13.22
N THR A 85 17.86 21.34 -12.25
CA THR A 85 19.10 20.65 -11.85
C THR A 85 19.37 19.39 -12.68
N TYR A 86 18.60 19.13 -13.74
CA TYR A 86 18.77 17.99 -14.65
C TYR A 86 19.89 18.17 -15.70
N ALA A 87 20.76 19.17 -15.54
CA ALA A 87 21.79 19.53 -16.53
C ALA A 87 22.75 18.38 -16.85
N ASN A 88 22.92 17.43 -15.92
CA ASN A 88 23.64 16.20 -16.15
C ASN A 88 22.81 15.00 -15.70
N LEU A 89 22.38 14.17 -16.66
CA LEU A 89 21.64 12.94 -16.39
C LEU A 89 22.56 11.72 -16.22
N ASP A 90 23.86 11.87 -16.50
CA ASP A 90 24.88 10.83 -16.39
C ASP A 90 25.55 10.82 -15.01
N VAL A 91 24.78 11.14 -13.97
CA VAL A 91 25.21 11.14 -12.56
C VAL A 91 24.56 9.97 -11.83
N PRO A 92 25.23 9.39 -10.82
CA PRO A 92 24.63 8.35 -9.99
C PRO A 92 23.50 8.94 -9.14
N LEU A 93 22.51 8.10 -8.81
CA LEU A 93 21.36 8.52 -8.03
C LEU A 93 21.72 8.96 -6.62
N CYS A 94 22.78 8.43 -6.01
CA CYS A 94 23.21 8.87 -4.69
C CYS A 94 23.44 10.37 -4.61
N ASP A 95 24.15 10.95 -5.59
CA ASP A 95 24.49 12.36 -5.62
C ASP A 95 23.24 13.24 -5.76
N ILE A 96 22.27 12.76 -6.55
CA ILE A 96 20.98 13.42 -6.73
C ILE A 96 20.18 13.39 -5.43
N LEU A 97 20.02 12.20 -4.84
CA LEU A 97 19.22 11.99 -3.63
C LEU A 97 19.80 12.80 -2.47
N ASP A 98 21.12 12.84 -2.30
CA ASP A 98 21.76 13.62 -1.24
C ASP A 98 21.56 15.13 -1.41
N SER A 99 21.27 15.61 -2.62
CA SER A 99 20.97 17.02 -2.89
C SER A 99 19.50 17.40 -2.67
N ILE A 100 18.57 16.46 -2.81
CA ILE A 100 17.11 16.72 -2.74
C ILE A 100 16.47 16.17 -1.46
N HIS A 101 17.07 15.16 -0.84
CA HIS A 101 16.69 14.59 0.45
C HIS A 101 17.69 15.07 1.48
N ASP A 102 17.38 16.19 2.15
CA ASP A 102 18.16 16.61 3.31
C ASP A 102 18.03 15.56 4.41
N HIS A 103 19.10 14.82 4.67
CA HIS A 103 19.14 13.74 5.66
C HIS A 103 18.73 14.16 7.08
N ASN A 104 18.72 15.45 7.41
CA ASN A 104 18.26 15.96 8.70
C ASN A 104 16.73 16.05 8.82
N THR A 105 16.04 16.16 7.69
CA THR A 105 14.58 16.44 7.65
C THR A 105 13.82 15.37 6.87
N TYR A 106 14.47 14.71 5.93
CA TYR A 106 13.92 13.63 5.14
C TYR A 106 13.86 12.34 5.95
N GLN A 107 12.66 11.77 6.06
CA GLN A 107 12.46 10.47 6.68
C GLN A 107 11.77 9.54 5.70
N LEU A 108 12.45 8.45 5.37
CA LEU A 108 11.89 7.42 4.52
C LEU A 108 10.67 6.77 5.20
N ILE A 109 9.52 6.84 4.53
CA ILE A 109 8.26 6.29 5.05
C ILE A 109 8.12 4.83 4.61
N THR A 110 8.30 3.92 5.56
CA THR A 110 8.18 2.48 5.35
C THR A 110 7.08 1.87 6.23
N CYS A 111 6.71 0.63 5.94
CA CYS A 111 5.87 -0.19 6.82
C CYS A 111 6.36 -1.62 6.92
N LYS A 112 5.87 -2.32 7.95
CA LYS A 112 6.03 -3.76 8.09
C LYS A 112 4.74 -4.48 7.68
N THR A 113 4.85 -5.75 7.31
CA THR A 113 3.67 -6.61 7.01
C THR A 113 2.71 -6.74 8.20
N THR A 114 3.22 -6.55 9.42
CA THR A 114 2.48 -6.60 10.68
C THR A 114 1.85 -5.27 11.09
N ASP A 115 2.14 -4.17 10.38
CA ASP A 115 1.55 -2.87 10.69
C ASP A 115 0.03 -2.88 10.46
N HIS A 116 -0.67 -2.11 11.30
CA HIS A 116 -2.13 -1.94 11.21
C HIS A 116 -2.53 -1.06 10.03
N LEU A 117 -3.67 -1.38 9.42
CA LEU A 117 -4.19 -0.62 8.30
C LEU A 117 -4.42 0.86 8.61
N PHE A 118 -4.97 1.17 9.80
CA PHE A 118 -5.16 2.56 10.23
C PHE A 118 -3.84 3.34 10.27
N LYS A 119 -2.78 2.73 10.83
CA LYS A 119 -1.44 3.33 10.87
C LYS A 119 -0.90 3.60 9.47
N LEU A 120 -1.19 2.73 8.51
CA LEU A 120 -0.76 2.94 7.13
C LEU A 120 -1.55 4.05 6.46
N MET A 121 -2.87 4.06 6.62
CA MET A 121 -3.72 5.14 6.10
C MET A 121 -3.28 6.50 6.66
N ASP A 122 -3.03 6.57 7.96
CA ASP A 122 -2.52 7.76 8.62
C ASP A 122 -1.18 8.20 8.03
N LYS A 123 -0.23 7.26 7.82
CA LYS A 123 1.03 7.56 7.14
C LYS A 123 0.84 8.07 5.71
N PHE A 124 -0.05 7.46 4.91
CA PHE A 124 -0.33 7.90 3.54
C PHE A 124 -0.87 9.33 3.49
N VAL A 125 -1.78 9.67 4.40
CA VAL A 125 -2.40 11.00 4.47
C VAL A 125 -1.44 12.04 5.05
N THR A 126 -0.88 11.76 6.22
CA THR A 126 -0.09 12.73 6.99
C THR A 126 1.29 13.00 6.40
N ARG A 127 1.83 12.04 5.63
CA ARG A 127 3.13 12.19 4.95
C ARG A 127 3.01 12.45 3.45
N GLU A 128 1.79 12.51 2.93
CA GLU A 128 1.49 12.77 1.51
C GLU A 128 2.25 11.86 0.52
N VAL A 129 2.57 10.63 0.94
CA VAL A 129 3.27 9.68 0.09
C VAL A 129 2.29 8.94 -0.82
N HIS A 130 2.65 8.70 -2.09
CA HIS A 130 1.81 7.90 -2.99
C HIS A 130 2.09 6.40 -2.93
N ARG A 131 3.27 6.04 -2.42
CA ARG A 131 3.76 4.68 -2.28
C ARG A 131 4.51 4.56 -0.96
N MET A 132 4.39 3.39 -0.34
CA MET A 132 5.08 3.03 0.89
C MET A 132 5.80 1.72 0.67
N ILE A 133 7.07 1.67 1.08
CA ILE A 133 7.88 0.46 0.92
C ILE A 133 7.65 -0.44 2.11
N ILE A 134 7.32 -1.71 1.84
CA ILE A 134 7.16 -2.74 2.85
C ILE A 134 8.55 -3.37 3.05
N VAL A 135 9.03 -3.40 4.28
CA VAL A 135 10.37 -3.94 4.62
C VAL A 135 10.29 -4.98 5.74
N ASP A 136 11.29 -5.86 5.77
CA ASP A 136 11.53 -6.77 6.89
C ASP A 136 12.26 -6.08 8.07
N ASP A 137 12.60 -6.84 9.10
CA ASP A 137 13.35 -6.33 10.26
C ASP A 137 14.80 -5.92 9.91
N ASN A 138 15.33 -6.42 8.80
CA ASN A 138 16.66 -6.15 8.28
C ASN A 138 16.65 -5.09 7.16
N GLN A 139 15.55 -4.35 6.96
CA GLN A 139 15.39 -3.35 5.89
C GLN A 139 15.45 -3.92 4.46
N HIS A 140 15.31 -5.23 4.25
CA HIS A 140 15.12 -5.77 2.91
C HIS A 140 13.72 -5.48 2.43
N ILE A 141 13.59 -5.18 1.14
CA ILE A 141 12.30 -4.85 0.55
C ILE A 141 11.48 -6.12 0.36
N ILE A 142 10.28 -6.14 0.92
CA ILE A 142 9.29 -7.19 0.74
C ILE A 142 8.35 -6.85 -0.41
N GLY A 143 7.99 -5.56 -0.53
CA GLY A 143 7.06 -5.11 -1.58
C GLY A 143 6.79 -3.61 -1.54
N ILE A 144 5.92 -3.17 -2.44
CA ILE A 144 5.50 -1.78 -2.58
C ILE A 144 3.99 -1.70 -2.45
N LEU A 145 3.51 -0.85 -1.55
CA LEU A 145 2.09 -0.56 -1.35
C LEU A 145 1.77 0.82 -1.90
N SER A 146 0.77 0.93 -2.79
CA SER A 146 0.29 2.21 -3.32
C SER A 146 -1.06 2.62 -2.73
N ILE A 147 -1.39 3.90 -2.83
CA ILE A 147 -2.75 4.40 -2.53
C ILE A 147 -3.81 3.65 -3.35
N SER A 148 -3.53 3.32 -4.62
CA SER A 148 -4.48 2.57 -5.45
C SER A 148 -4.72 1.15 -4.93
N ASP A 149 -3.73 0.50 -4.34
CA ASP A 149 -3.90 -0.80 -3.68
C ASP A 149 -4.83 -0.67 -2.49
N LEU A 150 -4.56 0.32 -1.63
CA LEU A 150 -5.40 0.63 -0.47
C LEU A 150 -6.86 0.94 -0.87
N MET A 151 -7.06 1.76 -1.91
CA MET A 151 -8.40 2.11 -2.40
C MET A 151 -9.14 0.91 -2.97
N ARG A 152 -8.45 0.06 -3.75
CA ARG A 152 -9.02 -1.19 -4.24
C ARG A 152 -9.48 -2.08 -3.09
N PHE A 153 -8.64 -2.23 -2.06
CA PHE A 153 -9.00 -2.99 -0.88
C PHE A 153 -10.21 -2.44 -0.14
N LEU A 154 -10.23 -1.13 0.12
CA LEU A 154 -11.34 -0.44 0.77
C LEU A 154 -12.65 -0.73 0.03
N VAL A 155 -12.68 -0.47 -1.28
CA VAL A 155 -13.86 -0.66 -2.11
C VAL A 155 -14.32 -2.12 -2.10
N SER A 156 -13.41 -3.08 -2.34
CA SER A 156 -13.77 -4.51 -2.34
C SER A 156 -14.28 -4.99 -0.99
N THR A 157 -13.77 -4.44 0.11
CA THR A 157 -14.20 -4.79 1.46
C THR A 157 -15.61 -4.26 1.75
N PHE A 158 -15.88 -3.00 1.38
CA PHE A 158 -17.22 -2.43 1.49
C PHE A 158 -18.26 -3.21 0.67
N ASP A 159 -17.88 -3.67 -0.52
CA ASP A 159 -18.77 -4.44 -1.39
C ASP A 159 -19.08 -5.84 -0.82
N LYS A 160 -18.12 -6.47 -0.14
CA LYS A 160 -18.36 -7.73 0.59
C LYS A 160 -19.32 -7.51 1.77
N MET A 161 -19.12 -6.46 2.55
CA MET A 161 -19.94 -6.17 3.74
C MET A 161 -21.38 -5.81 3.39
N SER A 162 -21.62 -5.09 2.30
CA SER A 162 -22.98 -4.74 1.84
C SER A 162 -23.79 -5.98 1.44
N ARG A 163 -23.14 -6.98 0.83
CA ARG A 163 -23.76 -8.27 0.46
C ARG A 163 -24.07 -9.14 1.68
N THR A 164 -23.26 -9.09 2.73
CA THR A 164 -23.53 -9.85 3.95
C THR A 164 -24.75 -9.31 4.70
N SER A 165 -24.99 -7.99 4.67
CA SER A 165 -26.19 -7.37 5.26
C SER A 165 -27.49 -7.60 4.47
N SER A 166 -27.42 -7.88 3.16
CA SER A 166 -28.61 -8.21 2.36
C SER A 166 -29.05 -9.68 2.46
N ASN A 167 -28.16 -10.57 2.88
CA ASN A 167 -28.47 -12.01 3.03
C ASN A 167 -28.99 -12.38 4.43
N THR A 168 -29.08 -11.44 5.37
CA THR A 168 -29.62 -11.67 6.72
C THR A 168 -31.12 -11.34 6.85
N SER A 169 -31.78 -10.97 5.75
CA SER A 169 -33.22 -10.71 5.69
C SER A 169 -33.93 -11.66 4.73
N THR A 170 -33.74 -12.98 4.89
CA THR A 170 -34.64 -14.02 4.36
C THR A 170 -34.32 -15.39 4.98
N SER A 171 -34.70 -15.56 6.26
CA SER A 171 -34.99 -16.88 6.82
C SER A 171 -35.93 -16.75 8.01
N THR A 172 -37.20 -16.48 7.71
CA THR A 172 -38.35 -16.83 8.55
C THR A 172 -39.33 -17.63 7.69
N SER A 173 -39.90 -18.68 8.27
CA SER A 173 -40.65 -19.81 7.67
C SER A 173 -39.71 -20.91 7.12
N ASN A 174 -39.66 -22.14 7.64
CA ASN A 174 -40.53 -22.89 8.54
C ASN A 174 -39.69 -23.75 9.50
N GLY A 175 -39.89 -23.58 10.81
CA GLY A 175 -39.60 -24.65 11.78
C GLY A 175 -40.72 -25.68 11.77
N PRO A 176 -40.46 -26.95 12.11
CA PRO A 176 -41.51 -27.96 12.19
C PRO A 176 -42.40 -27.67 13.41
N VAL A 177 -43.70 -27.65 13.18
CA VAL A 177 -44.72 -27.60 14.23
C VAL A 177 -44.78 -28.98 14.89
N PHE A 178 -44.39 -29.07 16.16
CA PHE A 178 -44.78 -30.19 17.03
C PHE A 178 -46.06 -29.75 17.74
N GLU A 179 -47.17 -30.38 17.38
CA GLU A 179 -48.43 -30.27 18.10
C GLU A 179 -48.88 -31.71 18.42
N CYS A 180 -48.76 -32.07 19.70
CA CYS A 180 -49.39 -33.26 20.26
C CYS A 180 -50.80 -32.86 20.69
N GLU A 181 -51.82 -33.44 20.06
CA GLU A 181 -53.13 -33.58 20.67
C GLU A 181 -53.65 -35.01 20.50
N SER A 182 -54.46 -35.38 21.48
CA SER A 182 -54.63 -36.70 22.10
C SER A 182 -55.88 -37.47 21.66
N MET A 183 -55.78 -38.80 21.79
CA MET A 183 -56.76 -39.78 22.31
C MET A 183 -58.11 -40.03 21.60
N ASP A 184 -58.35 -41.34 21.47
CA ASP A 184 -59.59 -42.13 21.56
C ASP A 184 -60.64 -42.08 20.44
N THR A 185 -60.75 -43.17 19.68
CA THR A 185 -61.69 -44.27 19.98
C THR A 185 -61.36 -45.54 19.20
#